data_AF-A0A6A5TL96-F1
#
_entry.id   AF-A0A6A5TL96-F1
#
_cell.length_a   1.000
_cell.length_b   1.000
_cell.length_c   1.000
_cell.angle_alpha   90.00
_cell.angle_beta   90.00
_cell.angle_gamma   90.00
#
_symmetry.space_group_name_H-M   'P 1'
#
loop_
_entity.id
_entity.type
_entity.pdbx_description
1 polymer ?
#
loop_
_entity_poly.entity_id
_entity_poly.type
_entity_poly.pdbx_seq_one_letter_code
_entity_poly.pdbx_strand_id
1 'polypeptide(L)'
;MAQRLPIIMIADFSRPTISYRVAATRAKTYGELIALTRRVFEKPIDDYNLHIHFDGTRCRGRALECEWDDNAYLGEEFLDQRGSLTLYVHFERKVIREQFGKDDLTMEGVEEMNTMELLERLENMEQRIKRPVHVKKKELVVVKDREDQTHDILSTTEVAVGCISSHPAPHLLASPHRTEILSSRI
;
A
#
# COMPACT_ATOMS: atom_id res chain seq x y z
N MET A 1 27.78 -8.65 -23.52
CA MET A 1 28.23 -7.70 -22.47
C MET A 1 27.50 -8.06 -21.18
N ALA A 2 28.17 -8.09 -20.03
CA ALA A 2 27.49 -8.39 -18.77
C ALA A 2 26.57 -7.23 -18.38
N GLN A 3 25.26 -7.48 -18.29
CA GLN A 3 24.29 -6.46 -17.88
C GLN A 3 24.53 -6.15 -16.40
N ARG A 4 24.74 -4.87 -16.06
CA ARG A 4 24.90 -4.46 -14.67
C ARG A 4 23.55 -4.59 -13.97
N LEU A 5 23.51 -5.34 -12.88
CA LEU A 5 22.30 -5.48 -12.07
C LEU A 5 21.93 -4.13 -11.44
N PRO A 6 20.65 -3.77 -11.40
CA PRO A 6 20.19 -2.51 -10.84
C PRO A 6 20.40 -2.47 -9.32
N ILE A 7 20.43 -1.25 -8.80
CA ILE A 7 20.41 -1.00 -7.36
C ILE A 7 18.94 -0.89 -6.93
N ILE A 8 18.52 -1.71 -5.96
CA ILE A 8 17.16 -1.62 -5.41
C ILE A 8 17.18 -0.66 -4.23
N MET A 9 16.29 0.32 -4.24
CA MET A 9 16.06 1.26 -3.14
C MET A 9 14.68 0.97 -2.56
N ILE A 10 14.59 0.75 -1.25
CA ILE A 10 13.33 0.43 -0.57
C ILE A 10 13.00 1.54 0.41
N ALA A 11 11.86 2.21 0.23
CA ALA A 11 11.38 3.30 1.07
C ALA A 11 10.05 2.93 1.75
N ASP A 12 9.80 3.47 2.95
CA ASP A 12 8.50 3.34 3.63
C ASP A 12 7.54 4.43 3.11
N PHE A 13 6.29 4.06 2.80
CA PHE A 13 5.24 5.04 2.43
C PHE A 13 5.05 6.13 3.49
N SER A 14 5.18 5.79 4.76
CA SER A 14 5.03 6.74 5.86
C SER A 14 6.22 7.70 5.99
N ARG A 15 7.36 7.37 5.38
CA ARG A 15 8.63 8.12 5.46
C ARG A 15 9.42 8.02 4.15
N PRO A 16 8.91 8.59 3.04
CA PRO A 16 9.50 8.41 1.71
C PRO A 16 10.90 9.01 1.57
N THR A 17 11.32 9.88 2.49
CA THR A 17 12.67 10.47 2.53
C THR A 17 13.74 9.49 3.00
N ILE A 18 13.36 8.36 3.60
CA ILE A 18 14.30 7.34 4.09
C ILE A 18 14.18 6.11 3.20
N SER A 19 15.26 5.82 2.49
CA SER A 19 15.36 4.66 1.61
C SER A 19 16.57 3.81 1.97
N TYR A 20 16.41 2.49 1.92
CA TYR A 20 17.46 1.52 2.17
C TYR A 20 17.93 0.89 0.87
N ARG A 21 19.24 0.79 0.71
CA ARG A 21 19.84 0.17 -0.46
C ARG A 21 19.92 -1.34 -0.29
N VAL A 22 19.37 -2.07 -1.25
CA VAL A 22 19.42 -3.52 -1.34
C VAL A 22 20.09 -3.92 -2.66
N ALA A 23 21.05 -4.84 -2.57
CA ALA A 23 21.65 -5.42 -3.76
C ALA A 23 20.64 -6.38 -4.41
N ALA A 24 20.40 -6.24 -5.72
CA ALA A 24 19.47 -7.10 -6.46
C ALA A 24 19.80 -8.60 -6.31
N THR A 25 21.09 -8.94 -6.14
CA THR A 25 21.53 -10.32 -5.90
C THR A 25 21.01 -10.95 -4.61
N ARG A 26 20.49 -10.15 -3.66
CA ARG A 26 19.90 -10.62 -2.39
C ARG A 26 18.37 -10.73 -2.45
N ALA A 27 17.74 -10.24 -3.52
CA ALA A 27 16.30 -10.17 -3.70
C ALA A 27 15.93 -10.76 -5.08
N LYS A 28 16.43 -11.97 -5.36
CA LYS A 28 16.23 -12.66 -6.65
C LYS A 28 14.79 -13.14 -6.80
N THR A 29 14.15 -13.46 -5.68
CA THR A 29 12.72 -13.78 -5.65
C THR A 29 11.94 -12.74 -4.85
N TYR A 30 10.64 -12.67 -5.08
CA TYR A 30 9.74 -11.80 -4.37
C TYR A 30 9.72 -12.17 -2.88
N GLY A 31 9.77 -13.47 -2.55
CA GLY A 31 9.90 -13.94 -1.17
C GLY A 31 11.16 -13.42 -0.47
N GLU A 32 12.30 -13.41 -1.16
CA GLU A 32 13.55 -12.84 -0.64
C GLU A 32 13.44 -11.33 -0.43
N LEU A 33 12.83 -10.61 -1.39
CA LEU A 33 12.56 -9.18 -1.28
C LEU A 33 11.69 -8.86 -0.05
N ILE A 34 10.61 -9.61 0.16
CA ILE A 34 9.71 -9.46 1.32
C ILE A 34 10.47 -9.71 2.63
N ALA A 35 11.24 -10.79 2.70
CA ALA A 35 12.00 -11.14 3.90
C ALA A 35 13.04 -10.07 4.26
N LEU A 36 13.76 -9.55 3.26
CA LEU A 36 14.71 -8.45 3.45
C LEU A 36 14.02 -7.18 3.91
N THR A 37 12.91 -6.82 3.28
CA THR A 37 12.14 -5.62 3.60
C THR A 37 11.68 -5.66 5.05
N ARG A 38 11.12 -6.79 5.52
CA ARG A 38 10.71 -6.96 6.92
C ARG A 38 11.85 -6.81 7.90
N ARG A 39 13.03 -7.34 7.56
CA ARG A 39 14.24 -7.20 8.39
C ARG A 39 14.69 -5.75 8.48
N VAL A 40 14.64 -5.00 7.38
CA VAL A 40 15.06 -3.60 7.32
C VAL A 40 14.14 -2.69 8.14
N PHE A 41 12.83 -2.93 8.10
CA PHE A 41 11.84 -2.10 8.79
C PHE A 41 11.39 -2.64 10.16
N GLU A 42 11.95 -3.78 10.59
CA GLU A 42 11.65 -4.45 11.87
C GLU A 42 10.14 -4.67 12.10
N LYS A 43 9.41 -5.07 11.04
CA LYS A 43 7.95 -5.30 11.09
C LYS A 43 7.61 -6.79 11.21
N PRO A 44 6.98 -7.25 12.32
CA PRO A 44 6.59 -8.64 12.51
C PRO A 44 5.66 -9.15 11.40
N ILE A 45 5.82 -10.43 11.04
CA ILE A 45 4.99 -11.07 10.00
C ILE A 45 3.54 -11.26 10.46
N ASP A 46 3.33 -11.47 11.75
CA ASP A 46 2.01 -11.77 12.32
C ASP A 46 1.13 -10.53 12.46
N ASP A 47 1.74 -9.34 12.52
CA ASP A 47 1.03 -8.09 12.78
C ASP A 47 0.72 -7.27 11.51
N TYR A 48 1.45 -7.52 10.42
CA TYR A 48 1.38 -6.67 9.22
C TYR A 48 1.32 -7.48 7.92
N ASN A 49 0.44 -7.08 7.02
CA ASN A 49 0.55 -7.35 5.59
C ASN A 49 1.55 -6.36 4.97
N LEU A 50 2.33 -6.84 4.02
CA LEU A 50 3.35 -6.04 3.34
C LEU A 50 2.99 -5.97 1.85
N HIS A 51 2.90 -4.75 1.32
CA HIS A 51 2.70 -4.48 -0.09
C HIS A 51 3.86 -3.65 -0.63
N ILE A 52 4.33 -3.99 -1.83
CA ILE A 52 5.42 -3.28 -2.51
C ILE A 52 4.84 -2.59 -3.75
N HIS A 53 5.18 -1.33 -3.94
CA HIS A 53 4.66 -0.47 -5.00
C HIS A 53 5.79 0.28 -5.71
N PHE A 54 5.57 0.67 -6.96
CA PHE A 54 6.50 1.55 -7.71
C PHE A 54 6.22 3.04 -7.47
N ASP A 55 5.03 3.40 -7.01
CA ASP A 55 4.62 4.78 -6.72
C ASP A 55 4.30 4.98 -5.24
N GLY A 56 5.05 5.87 -4.58
CA GLY A 56 4.94 6.20 -3.16
C GLY A 56 3.75 7.09 -2.79
N THR A 57 2.94 7.55 -3.75
CA THR A 57 1.85 8.52 -3.48
C THR A 57 0.45 7.91 -3.48
N ARG A 58 0.21 6.84 -4.25
CA ARG A 58 -1.17 6.38 -4.54
C ARG A 58 -1.44 4.90 -4.32
N CYS A 59 -0.51 4.14 -3.72
CA CYS A 59 -0.60 2.66 -3.64
C CYS A 59 -0.94 2.01 -4.99
N ARG A 60 -0.58 2.66 -6.10
CA ARG A 60 -0.76 2.18 -7.47
C ARG A 60 0.51 1.47 -7.93
N GLY A 61 0.37 0.59 -8.92
CA GLY A 61 1.50 -0.19 -9.43
C GLY A 61 2.09 -1.09 -8.35
N ARG A 62 1.27 -2.01 -7.81
CA ARG A 62 1.77 -3.04 -6.89
C ARG A 62 2.67 -4.00 -7.66
N ALA A 63 3.85 -4.29 -7.12
CA ALA A 63 4.71 -5.33 -7.66
C ALA A 63 4.05 -6.70 -7.45
N LEU A 64 3.90 -7.45 -8.53
CA LEU A 64 3.38 -8.82 -8.53
C LEU A 64 4.52 -9.81 -8.33
N GLU A 65 4.23 -10.88 -7.62
CA GLU A 65 5.21 -11.91 -7.28
C GLU A 65 5.77 -12.61 -8.52
N CYS A 66 4.90 -13.07 -9.44
CA CYS A 66 5.33 -13.72 -10.67
C CYS A 66 6.20 -12.80 -11.56
N GLU A 67 5.77 -11.55 -11.77
CA GLU A 67 6.52 -10.59 -12.58
C GLU A 67 7.88 -10.25 -11.96
N TRP A 68 7.98 -10.23 -10.63
CA TRP A 68 9.26 -10.07 -9.95
C TRP A 68 10.17 -11.27 -10.17
N ASP A 69 9.67 -12.48 -9.95
CA ASP A 69 10.45 -13.72 -10.07
C ASP A 69 10.93 -13.97 -11.51
N ASP A 70 10.13 -13.52 -12.49
CA ASP A 70 10.49 -13.53 -13.92
C ASP A 70 11.44 -12.37 -14.30
N ASN A 71 11.88 -11.55 -13.35
CA ASN A 71 12.72 -10.36 -13.52
C ASN A 71 12.11 -9.28 -14.44
N ALA A 72 10.78 -9.27 -14.62
CA ALA A 72 10.10 -8.31 -15.50
C ALA A 72 10.32 -6.86 -15.06
N TYR A 73 10.53 -6.62 -13.77
CA TYR A 73 10.73 -5.28 -13.21
C TYR A 73 12.17 -4.80 -13.16
N LEU A 74 13.13 -5.61 -13.62
CA LEU A 74 14.55 -5.24 -13.66
C LEU A 74 14.96 -4.65 -15.03
N GLY A 75 14.00 -4.45 -15.94
CA GLY A 75 14.16 -3.78 -17.22
C GLY A 75 14.41 -2.27 -17.08
N GLU A 76 15.05 -1.67 -18.09
CA GLU A 76 15.45 -0.25 -18.10
C GLU A 76 14.27 0.71 -17.92
N GLU A 77 13.07 0.32 -18.33
CA GLU A 77 11.84 1.09 -18.20
C GLU A 77 11.38 1.31 -16.75
N PHE A 78 11.85 0.48 -15.81
CA PHE A 78 11.57 0.61 -14.38
C PHE A 78 12.69 1.30 -13.61
N LEU A 79 13.83 1.57 -14.26
CA LEU A 79 14.99 2.17 -13.63
C LEU A 79 14.96 3.70 -13.79
N ASP A 80 15.47 4.39 -12.78
CA ASP A 80 15.74 5.81 -12.89
C ASP A 80 16.96 6.10 -13.79
N GLN A 81 17.24 7.37 -14.02
CA GLN A 81 18.40 7.83 -14.80
C GLN A 81 19.76 7.37 -14.22
N ARG A 82 19.78 6.87 -12.99
CA ARG A 82 20.97 6.35 -12.29
C ARG A 82 21.02 4.82 -12.31
N GLY A 83 20.09 4.14 -12.97
CA GLY A 83 20.00 2.68 -13.01
C GLY A 83 19.50 2.07 -11.69
N SER A 84 18.74 2.84 -10.90
CA SER A 84 18.19 2.40 -9.61
C SER A 84 16.68 2.14 -9.74
N LEU A 85 16.23 1.05 -9.12
CA LEU A 85 14.82 0.71 -8.97
C LEU A 85 14.35 1.15 -7.59
N THR A 86 13.43 2.10 -7.51
CA THR A 86 12.85 2.54 -6.23
C THR A 86 11.51 1.86 -5.99
N LEU A 87 11.39 1.22 -4.83
CA LEU A 87 10.21 0.52 -4.36
C LEU A 87 9.72 1.17 -3.06
N TYR A 88 8.41 1.33 -2.96
CA TYR A 88 7.73 1.87 -1.80
C TYR A 88 6.97 0.76 -1.09
N VAL A 89 7.16 0.66 0.22
CA VAL A 89 6.64 -0.43 1.05
C VAL A 89 5.52 0.11 1.92
N HIS A 90 4.35 -0.49 1.78
CA HIS A 90 3.18 -0.19 2.57
C HIS A 90 2.91 -1.36 3.53
N PHE A 91 2.93 -1.05 4.83
CA PHE A 91 2.60 -2.00 5.89
C PHE A 91 1.17 -1.77 6.35
N GLU A 92 0.28 -2.71 6.02
CA GLU A 92 -1.10 -2.69 6.49
C GLU A 92 -1.20 -3.56 7.75
N ARG A 93 -1.68 -2.99 8.87
CA ARG A 93 -1.86 -3.77 10.10
C ARG A 93 -2.93 -4.82 9.88
N LYS A 94 -2.62 -6.08 10.18
CA LYS A 94 -3.60 -7.15 10.21
C LYS A 94 -4.62 -6.80 11.30
N VAL A 95 -5.87 -6.65 10.90
CA VAL A 95 -6.97 -6.63 11.87
C VAL A 95 -7.04 -8.05 12.39
N ILE A 96 -6.40 -8.30 13.54
CA ILE A 96 -6.67 -9.49 14.33
C ILE A 96 -8.16 -9.36 14.63
N ARG A 97 -8.98 -10.10 13.88
CA ARG A 97 -10.32 -10.42 14.32
C ARG A 97 -10.06 -11.28 15.55
N GLU A 98 -9.83 -10.62 16.69
CA GLU A 98 -9.98 -11.25 17.97
C GLU A 98 -11.30 -12.00 17.85
N GLN A 99 -11.20 -13.28 18.14
CA GLN A 99 -12.26 -14.25 18.07
C GLN A 99 -13.46 -13.70 18.86
N PHE A 100 -14.28 -12.85 18.24
CA PHE A 100 -15.68 -12.73 18.57
C PHE A 100 -16.18 -14.15 18.42
N GLY A 101 -16.43 -14.76 19.57
CA GLY A 101 -16.47 -16.19 19.81
C GLY A 101 -16.71 -17.01 18.56
N LYS A 102 -15.80 -17.96 18.32
CA LYS A 102 -16.28 -19.31 18.02
C LYS A 102 -17.08 -19.79 19.24
N ASP A 103 -18.22 -19.15 19.49
CA ASP A 103 -19.34 -19.86 20.05
C ASP A 103 -19.64 -20.88 18.98
N ASP A 104 -19.41 -22.12 19.39
CA ASP A 104 -19.55 -23.37 18.70
C ASP A 104 -20.99 -23.54 18.21
N LEU A 105 -21.40 -22.73 17.22
CA LEU A 105 -22.60 -22.96 16.43
C LEU A 105 -22.25 -24.09 15.45
N THR A 106 -22.12 -25.29 16.00
CA THR A 106 -22.33 -26.51 15.24
C THR A 106 -23.67 -26.34 14.50
N MET A 107 -23.65 -26.58 13.18
CA MET A 107 -24.82 -26.50 12.32
C MET A 107 -25.91 -27.55 12.66
N GLU A 108 -25.70 -28.36 13.71
CA GLU A 108 -26.63 -29.39 14.17
C GLU A 108 -27.76 -28.86 15.07
N GLY A 109 -27.77 -27.55 15.41
CA GLY A 109 -28.80 -26.94 16.26
C GLY A 109 -29.77 -25.98 15.57
N VAL A 110 -29.79 -25.89 14.22
CA VAL A 110 -30.57 -24.87 13.50
C VAL A 110 -32.02 -25.31 13.21
N GLU A 111 -32.41 -26.54 13.54
CA GLU A 111 -33.76 -27.02 13.21
C GLU A 111 -34.88 -26.56 14.17
N GLU A 112 -34.58 -25.91 15.30
CA GLU A 112 -35.64 -25.45 16.22
C GLU A 112 -35.44 -24.04 16.81
N MET A 113 -34.73 -23.15 16.13
CA MET A 113 -34.75 -21.73 16.54
C MET A 113 -36.03 -21.09 16.00
N ASN A 114 -37.01 -20.91 16.90
CA ASN A 114 -38.32 -20.34 16.59
C ASN A 114 -38.16 -19.00 15.84
N THR A 115 -38.90 -18.81 14.76
CA THR A 115 -38.88 -17.61 13.92
C THR A 115 -39.08 -16.31 14.72
N MET A 116 -39.81 -16.39 15.83
CA MET A 116 -39.96 -15.29 16.79
C MET A 116 -38.64 -14.85 17.45
N GLU A 117 -37.80 -15.80 17.85
CA GLU A 117 -36.53 -15.51 18.54
C GLU A 117 -35.49 -14.91 17.58
N LEU A 118 -35.53 -15.34 16.31
CA LEU A 118 -34.75 -14.73 15.22
C LEU A 118 -35.15 -13.27 14.97
N LEU A 119 -36.46 -12.98 14.96
CA LEU A 119 -36.96 -11.61 14.78
C LEU A 119 -36.57 -10.71 15.96
N GLU A 120 -36.67 -11.19 17.19
CA GLU A 120 -36.27 -10.43 18.38
C GLU A 120 -34.74 -10.16 18.41
N ARG A 121 -33.92 -11.13 17.96
CA ARG A 121 -32.48 -10.93 17.80
C ARG A 121 -32.14 -9.88 16.74
N LEU A 122 -32.84 -9.90 15.59
CA LEU A 122 -32.65 -8.92 14.54
C LEU A 122 -33.02 -7.50 14.99
N GLU A 123 -34.15 -7.35 15.69
CA GLU A 123 -34.58 -6.06 16.22
C GLU A 123 -33.58 -5.52 17.25
N ASN A 124 -33.07 -6.38 18.14
CA ASN A 124 -32.05 -6.01 19.11
C ASN A 124 -30.72 -5.57 18.45
N MET A 125 -30.32 -6.19 17.34
CA MET A 125 -29.15 -5.74 16.58
C MET A 125 -29.37 -4.37 15.93
N GLU A 126 -30.53 -4.12 15.33
CA GLU A 126 -30.84 -2.81 14.75
C GLU A 126 -30.81 -1.70 15.81
N GLN A 127 -31.34 -1.97 17.01
CA GLN A 127 -31.29 -1.00 18.10
C GLN A 127 -29.87 -0.69 18.56
N ARG A 128 -28.95 -1.68 18.52
CA ARG A 128 -27.53 -1.47 18.85
C ARG A 128 -26.83 -0.59 17.81
N ILE A 129 -27.18 -0.73 16.54
CA ILE A 129 -26.61 0.08 15.44
C ILE A 129 -27.10 1.54 15.51
N LYS A 130 -28.36 1.76 15.92
CA LYS A 130 -28.93 3.11 16.06
C LYS A 130 -28.40 3.91 17.26
N ARG A 131 -27.65 3.29 18.18
CA ARG A 131 -27.04 4.05 19.29
C ARG A 131 -25.88 4.89 18.75
N PRO A 132 -25.93 6.22 18.86
CA PRO A 132 -24.83 7.07 18.43
C PRO A 132 -23.58 6.71 19.24
N VAL A 133 -22.58 6.15 18.55
CA VAL A 133 -21.26 5.93 19.13
C VAL A 133 -20.71 7.30 19.48
N HIS A 134 -20.74 7.63 20.77
CA HIS A 134 -20.06 8.82 21.30
C HIS A 134 -18.56 8.56 21.19
N VAL A 135 -18.00 8.84 20.02
CA VAL A 135 -16.56 8.91 19.83
C VAL A 135 -16.10 10.08 20.68
N LYS A 136 -15.57 9.81 21.87
CA LYS A 136 -14.90 10.81 22.70
C LYS A 136 -13.73 11.35 21.87
N LYS A 137 -13.96 12.50 21.24
CA LYS A 137 -12.93 13.29 20.56
C LYS A 137 -11.96 13.70 21.66
N LYS A 138 -10.86 12.95 21.82
CA LYS A 138 -9.74 13.38 22.66
C LYS A 138 -9.21 14.65 22.01
N GLU A 139 -9.53 15.79 22.61
CA GLU A 139 -8.89 17.06 22.31
C GLU A 139 -7.39 16.86 22.50
N LEU A 140 -6.64 16.92 21.39
CA LEU A 140 -5.20 17.07 21.45
C LEU A 140 -4.93 18.46 22.02
N VAL A 141 -4.60 18.49 23.32
CA VAL A 141 -4.04 19.67 23.96
C VAL A 141 -2.65 19.87 23.36
N VAL A 142 -2.55 20.80 22.41
CA VAL A 142 -1.27 21.32 21.93
C VAL A 142 -0.72 22.20 23.04
N VAL A 143 0.19 21.63 23.83
CA VAL A 143 1.02 22.40 24.76
C VAL A 143 1.95 23.27 23.92
N LYS A 144 1.60 24.55 23.77
CA LYS A 144 2.55 25.58 23.32
C LYS A 144 3.47 25.87 24.50
N ASP A 145 4.60 25.18 24.54
CA ASP A 145 5.71 25.60 25.38
C ASP A 145 6.26 26.93 24.84
N ARG A 146 5.90 27.97 25.59
CA ARG A 146 6.66 29.16 25.96
C ARG A 146 7.82 29.55 25.04
N GLU A 147 7.55 30.66 24.34
CA GLU A 147 8.49 31.53 23.67
C GLU A 147 9.73 31.82 24.53
N ASP A 148 10.91 31.54 23.99
CA ASP A 148 12.08 32.36 24.20
C ASP A 148 12.54 32.90 22.84
N GLN A 149 12.65 34.23 22.82
CA GLN A 149 13.02 35.07 21.70
C GLN A 149 14.41 34.74 21.16
N THR A 150 14.55 34.68 19.83
CA THR A 150 15.46 35.60 19.11
C THR A 150 15.23 35.52 17.60
N HIS A 151 15.13 36.71 17.02
CA HIS A 151 15.11 37.12 15.62
C HIS A 151 15.73 36.14 14.62
N ASP A 152 15.00 35.82 13.55
CA ASP A 152 15.42 36.23 12.20
C ASP A 152 14.34 36.02 11.12
N ILE A 153 14.39 36.92 10.16
CA ILE A 153 13.48 37.19 9.06
C ILE A 153 13.43 35.99 8.10
N LEU A 154 12.24 35.51 7.72
CA LEU A 154 12.03 34.84 6.42
C LEU A 154 10.54 34.86 6.01
N SER A 155 10.34 35.41 4.81
CA SER A 155 9.08 35.62 4.09
C SER A 155 8.35 34.31 3.77
N THR A 156 7.08 34.19 4.18
CA THR A 156 6.18 33.14 3.72
C THR A 156 5.05 33.76 2.89
N THR A 157 5.12 33.56 1.59
CA THR A 157 4.02 33.77 0.64
C THR A 157 2.93 32.72 0.86
N GLU A 158 1.73 33.17 1.21
CA GLU A 158 0.50 32.38 1.12
C GLU A 158 0.16 32.15 -0.36
N VAL A 159 0.08 30.88 -0.77
CA VAL A 159 -0.55 30.49 -2.04
C VAL A 159 -1.79 29.69 -1.71
N ALA A 160 -2.95 30.31 -1.92
CA ALA A 160 -4.25 29.69 -1.82
C ALA A 160 -4.40 28.61 -2.91
N VAL A 161 -4.69 27.38 -2.47
CA VAL A 161 -5.06 26.27 -3.35
C VAL A 161 -6.55 26.39 -3.66
N GLY A 162 -6.85 26.97 -4.83
CA GLY A 162 -8.17 26.87 -5.46
C GLY A 162 -8.27 25.56 -6.23
N CYS A 163 -9.15 24.66 -5.79
CA CYS A 163 -9.58 23.52 -6.59
C CYS A 163 -10.62 23.94 -7.63
N ILE A 164 -10.79 23.03 -8.60
CA ILE A 164 -11.87 22.90 -9.60
C ILE A 164 -11.50 23.44 -10.99
N SER A 165 -11.14 22.54 -11.91
CA SER A 165 -11.99 22.27 -13.07
C SER A 165 -11.49 21.07 -13.86
N SER A 166 -12.39 20.10 -13.98
CA SER A 166 -12.48 19.03 -14.97
C SER A 166 -11.97 19.40 -16.37
N HIS A 167 -11.12 18.55 -16.97
CA HIS A 167 -11.15 18.28 -18.41
C HIS A 167 -10.82 16.78 -18.69
N PRO A 168 -11.47 16.19 -19.71
CA PRO A 168 -11.44 14.75 -19.98
C PRO A 168 -10.16 14.29 -20.67
N ALA A 169 -9.82 13.02 -20.42
CA ALA A 169 -8.67 12.33 -21.01
C ALA A 169 -8.75 12.29 -22.55
N PRO A 170 -7.72 12.77 -23.26
CA PRO A 170 -7.57 12.56 -24.69
C PRO A 170 -6.85 11.23 -24.97
N HIS A 171 -7.59 10.29 -25.56
CA HIS A 171 -7.17 9.37 -26.63
C HIS A 171 -6.13 8.27 -26.30
N LEU A 172 -6.66 7.09 -25.99
CA LEU A 172 -6.02 5.82 -26.37
C LEU A 172 -6.02 5.73 -27.90
N LEU A 173 -4.93 6.15 -28.54
CA LEU A 173 -4.63 5.76 -29.91
C LEU A 173 -3.95 4.40 -29.87
N ALA A 174 -4.77 3.37 -30.10
CA ALA A 174 -4.30 2.14 -30.69
C ALA A 174 -3.57 2.47 -32.01
N SER A 175 -2.36 1.95 -32.18
CA SER A 175 -1.77 1.80 -33.52
C SER A 175 -1.52 0.33 -33.81
N PRO A 176 -1.99 -0.17 -34.96
CA PRO A 176 -1.90 -1.55 -35.37
C PRO A 176 -0.65 -1.82 -36.23
N HIS A 177 -0.36 -3.11 -36.41
CA HIS A 177 0.47 -3.71 -37.45
C HIS A 177 1.98 -3.44 -37.46
N ARG A 178 2.75 -4.50 -37.19
CA ARG A 178 3.82 -4.89 -38.12
C ARG A 178 4.02 -6.41 -38.12
N THR A 179 3.31 -7.06 -39.04
CA THR A 179 3.58 -8.43 -39.50
C THR A 179 4.55 -8.36 -40.66
N GLU A 180 5.33 -9.44 -40.80
CA GLU A 180 6.22 -9.83 -41.92
C GLU A 180 7.65 -9.26 -41.91
N ILE A 181 8.63 -10.17 -41.84
CA ILE A 181 9.42 -10.62 -43.00
C ILE A 181 9.79 -12.10 -42.75
N LEU A 182 9.17 -13.02 -43.50
CA LEU A 182 9.71 -14.35 -43.76
C LEU A 182 10.46 -14.25 -45.10
N SER A 183 11.79 -14.12 -45.03
CA SER A 183 12.64 -14.24 -46.20
C SER A 183 12.84 -15.71 -46.52
N SER A 184 12.43 -16.10 -47.71
CA SER A 184 12.71 -17.39 -48.33
C SER A 184 14.08 -17.37 -49.03
N ARG A 185 14.66 -18.58 -49.18
CA ARG A 185 15.90 -18.97 -49.90
C ARG A 185 17.17 -18.79 -49.06
N ILE A 186 18.03 -19.79 -48.88
CA ILE A 186 18.46 -20.90 -49.78
C ILE A 186 18.40 -22.24 -49.05
#